data_AF-A0A2H9T0Z1-F1
#
_entry.id   AF-A0A2H9T0Z1-F1
#
_cell.length_a   1.000
_cell.length_b   1.000
_cell.length_c   1.000
_cell.angle_alpha   90.00
_cell.angle_beta   90.00
_cell.angle_gamma   90.00
#
_symmetry.space_group_name_H-M   'P 1'
#
loop_
_entity.id
_entity.type
_entity.pdbx_description
1 polymer ?
#
loop_
_entity_poly.entity_id
_entity_poly.type
_entity_poly.pdbx_seq_one_letter_code
_entity_poly.pdbx_strand_id
1 'polypeptide(L)'
;RAAAYSTLSVLLTNALSVAVVEIPLAKWIYGSFSKSPLLTIGVDILGPTALMFLMVSTIGLPSKRNLDIVVMETMKIVYPKERLDTYEIKVPRKKGVITKTIIGFIYLLAATISFGFIYFIFRLAKFPITSVIINILFVALIISAGLAVKKRGEELTIEEKKGGIAGFIFDIFSLPVAGTGRWLSNKWKRYNAIAAFFNALIDMPFTIFV
;
A
#
# COMPACT_ATOMS: atom_id res chain seq x y z
N ARG A 1 -11.32 -12.15 -4.84
CA ARG A 1 -11.54 -11.46 -6.15
C ARG A 1 -10.76 -10.14 -6.21
N ALA A 2 -11.05 -9.15 -5.35
CA ALA A 2 -10.33 -7.87 -5.33
C ALA A 2 -8.80 -8.00 -5.20
N ALA A 3 -8.33 -8.93 -4.37
CA ALA A 3 -6.94 -9.38 -4.25
C ALA A 3 -6.26 -9.67 -5.61
N ALA A 4 -6.82 -10.59 -6.39
CA ALA A 4 -6.27 -11.02 -7.67
C ALA A 4 -6.30 -9.89 -8.72
N TYR A 5 -7.39 -9.12 -8.79
CA TYR A 5 -7.48 -7.97 -9.70
C TYR A 5 -6.47 -6.88 -9.36
N SER A 6 -6.19 -6.66 -8.07
CA SER A 6 -5.21 -5.68 -7.65
C SER A 6 -3.78 -6.10 -8.04
N THR A 7 -3.42 -7.36 -7.86
CA THR A 7 -2.11 -7.88 -8.29
C THR A 7 -1.95 -7.83 -9.82
N LEU A 8 -2.99 -8.18 -10.58
CA LEU A 8 -2.97 -8.13 -12.04
C LEU A 8 -2.87 -6.69 -12.56
N SER A 9 -3.60 -5.76 -11.94
CA SER A 9 -3.53 -4.33 -12.26
C SER A 9 -2.14 -3.77 -12.03
N VAL A 10 -1.46 -4.15 -10.93
CA VAL A 10 -0.07 -3.75 -10.67
C VAL A 10 0.87 -4.29 -11.75
N LEU A 11 0.72 -5.56 -12.13
CA LEU A 11 1.55 -6.17 -13.19
C LEU A 11 1.42 -5.42 -14.52
N LEU A 12 0.18 -5.15 -14.95
CA LEU A 12 -0.09 -4.42 -16.19
C LEU A 12 0.42 -2.97 -16.13
N THR A 13 0.20 -2.29 -15.00
CA THR A 13 0.60 -0.90 -14.82
C THR A 13 2.12 -0.76 -14.84
N ASN A 14 2.86 -1.66 -14.20
CA ASN A 14 4.32 -1.61 -14.24
C ASN A 14 4.85 -1.92 -15.62
N ALA A 15 4.32 -2.95 -16.30
CA ALA A 15 4.71 -3.26 -17.67
C ALA A 15 4.54 -2.05 -18.61
N LEU A 16 3.42 -1.34 -18.48
CA LEU A 16 3.17 -0.10 -19.22
C LEU A 16 4.09 1.04 -18.80
N SER A 17 4.33 1.23 -17.50
CA SER A 17 5.22 2.27 -16.97
C SER A 17 6.64 2.12 -17.53
N VAL A 18 7.18 0.90 -17.50
CA VAL A 18 8.53 0.62 -18.01
C VAL A 18 8.62 0.94 -19.51
N ALA A 19 7.63 0.49 -20.28
CA ALA A 19 7.61 0.66 -21.72
C ALA A 19 7.42 2.13 -22.16
N VAL A 20 6.51 2.85 -21.51
CA VAL A 20 6.07 4.19 -21.94
C VAL A 20 6.86 5.32 -21.28
N VAL A 21 7.26 5.14 -20.03
CA VAL A 21 7.88 6.19 -19.23
C VAL A 21 9.36 5.89 -19.03
N GLU A 22 9.70 4.74 -18.45
CA GLU A 22 11.05 4.55 -17.91
C GLU A 22 12.12 4.30 -18.98
N ILE A 23 11.83 3.45 -19.97
CA ILE A 23 12.75 3.18 -21.07
C ILE A 23 12.99 4.46 -21.90
N PRO A 24 11.95 5.20 -22.36
CA PRO A 24 12.16 6.43 -23.11
C PRO A 24 12.90 7.50 -22.30
N LEU A 25 12.54 7.69 -21.02
CA LEU A 25 13.16 8.69 -20.16
C LEU A 25 14.64 8.38 -19.90
N ALA A 26 14.98 7.13 -19.62
CA ALA A 26 16.37 6.73 -19.40
C ALA A 26 17.21 6.84 -20.69
N LYS A 27 16.65 6.46 -21.85
CA LYS A 27 17.33 6.61 -23.13
C LYS A 27 17.56 8.08 -23.49
N TRP A 28 16.61 8.95 -23.18
CA TRP A 28 16.74 10.39 -23.43
C TRP A 28 17.80 11.05 -22.54
N ILE A 29 17.87 10.67 -21.26
CA ILE A 29 18.80 11.29 -20.29
C ILE A 29 20.20 10.66 -20.33
N TYR A 30 20.29 9.33 -20.42
CA TYR A 30 21.54 8.58 -20.24
C TYR A 30 22.00 7.83 -21.50
N GLY A 31 21.26 7.91 -22.61
CA GLY A 31 21.59 7.23 -23.88
C GLY A 31 21.35 5.70 -23.86
N SER A 32 21.25 5.09 -22.69
CA SER A 32 20.96 3.66 -22.50
C SER A 32 20.19 3.41 -21.20
N PHE A 33 19.35 2.38 -21.17
CA PHE A 33 18.51 2.05 -20.01
C PHE A 33 19.30 1.37 -18.89
N SER A 34 20.08 0.33 -19.21
CA SER A 34 20.91 -0.41 -18.25
C SER A 34 21.92 -1.31 -18.99
N LYS A 35 22.99 -1.72 -18.29
CA LYS A 35 23.97 -2.70 -18.80
C LYS A 35 23.37 -4.11 -18.99
N SER A 36 22.25 -4.42 -18.32
CA SER A 36 21.53 -5.68 -18.41
C SER A 36 20.01 -5.45 -18.57
N PRO A 37 19.54 -5.07 -19.77
CA PRO A 37 18.17 -4.58 -19.97
C PRO A 37 17.09 -5.60 -19.57
N LEU A 38 17.28 -6.87 -19.93
CA LEU A 38 16.30 -7.93 -19.67
C LEU A 38 16.05 -8.17 -18.17
N LEU A 39 17.13 -8.18 -17.38
CA LEU A 39 17.06 -8.35 -15.92
C LEU A 39 16.43 -7.15 -15.26
N THR A 40 16.81 -5.94 -15.67
CA THR A 40 16.25 -4.70 -15.11
C THR A 40 14.75 -4.63 -15.37
N ILE A 41 14.30 -4.84 -16.62
CA ILE A 41 12.87 -4.86 -16.98
C ILE A 41 12.12 -5.96 -16.21
N GLY A 42 12.70 -7.15 -16.10
CA GLY A 42 12.09 -8.27 -15.35
C GLY A 42 11.86 -7.92 -13.88
N VAL A 43 12.88 -7.37 -13.20
CA VAL A 43 12.77 -6.95 -11.80
C VAL A 43 11.77 -5.80 -11.62
N ASP A 44 11.67 -4.92 -12.61
CA ASP A 44 10.79 -3.75 -12.58
C ASP A 44 9.30 -4.12 -12.67
N ILE A 45 8.99 -5.10 -13.53
CA ILE A 45 7.62 -5.59 -13.69
C ILE A 45 7.27 -6.56 -12.56
N LEU A 46 8.16 -7.52 -12.27
CA LEU A 46 7.88 -8.59 -11.32
C LEU A 46 8.05 -8.16 -9.86
N GLY A 47 9.00 -7.27 -9.55
CA GLY A 47 9.29 -6.84 -8.18
C GLY A 47 8.07 -6.26 -7.47
N PRO A 48 7.41 -5.23 -8.04
CA PRO A 48 6.24 -4.65 -7.40
C PRO A 48 5.00 -5.57 -7.50
N THR A 49 4.90 -6.43 -8.51
CA THR A 49 3.86 -7.47 -8.58
C THR A 49 4.00 -8.49 -7.45
N ALA A 50 5.22 -8.98 -7.23
CA ALA A 50 5.55 -9.89 -6.13
C ALA A 50 5.29 -9.23 -4.79
N LEU A 51 5.64 -7.94 -4.63
CA LEU A 51 5.32 -7.17 -3.44
C LEU A 51 3.81 -7.10 -3.19
N MET A 52 3.01 -6.80 -4.22
CA MET A 52 1.55 -6.75 -4.07
C MET A 52 0.97 -8.13 -3.73
N PHE A 53 1.48 -9.18 -4.36
CA PHE A 53 1.10 -10.55 -4.04
C PHE A 53 1.42 -10.90 -2.57
N LEU A 54 2.60 -10.54 -2.07
CA LEU A 54 2.98 -10.70 -0.67
C LEU A 54 2.08 -9.89 0.28
N MET A 55 1.74 -8.65 -0.07
CA MET A 55 0.80 -7.85 0.74
C MET A 55 -0.56 -8.52 0.84
N VAL A 56 -1.08 -8.99 -0.30
CA VAL A 56 -2.40 -9.63 -0.38
C VAL A 56 -2.42 -10.99 0.31
N SER A 57 -1.34 -11.77 0.26
CA SER A 57 -1.28 -13.08 0.92
C SER A 57 -1.27 -12.98 2.45
N THR A 58 -0.86 -11.84 3.02
CA THR A 58 -0.96 -11.60 4.47
C THR A 58 -2.37 -11.29 4.97
N ILE A 59 -3.35 -11.13 4.07
CA ILE A 59 -4.72 -10.80 4.43
C ILE A 59 -5.43 -12.04 4.97
N GLY A 60 -5.60 -12.09 6.29
CA GLY A 60 -6.35 -13.16 6.95
C GLY A 60 -7.85 -12.93 6.86
N LEU A 61 -8.57 -13.91 6.29
CA LEU A 61 -10.04 -13.95 6.29
C LEU A 61 -10.58 -14.06 7.74
N PRO A 62 -11.76 -13.48 8.04
CA PRO A 62 -12.40 -13.64 9.33
C PRO A 62 -12.68 -15.12 9.61
N SER A 63 -12.49 -15.54 10.87
CA SER A 63 -12.74 -16.92 11.31
C SER A 63 -14.25 -17.25 11.30
N LYS A 64 -14.62 -18.54 11.30
CA LYS A 64 -16.04 -18.92 11.49
C LYS A 64 -16.58 -18.43 12.84
N ARG A 65 -15.75 -18.47 13.89
CA ARG A 65 -16.06 -17.94 15.23
C ARG A 65 -16.42 -16.44 15.20
N ASN A 66 -15.80 -15.69 14.29
CA ASN A 66 -16.11 -14.28 14.11
C ASN A 66 -17.58 -14.07 13.69
N LEU A 67 -18.16 -14.97 12.90
CA LEU A 67 -19.57 -14.89 12.54
C LEU A 67 -20.47 -15.02 13.78
N ASP A 68 -20.16 -15.96 14.67
CA ASP A 68 -20.92 -16.14 15.92
C ASP A 68 -20.85 -14.90 16.81
N ILE A 69 -19.67 -14.25 16.89
CA ILE A 69 -19.47 -13.00 17.61
C ILE A 69 -20.29 -11.87 16.97
N VAL A 70 -20.25 -11.73 15.64
CA VAL A 70 -21.03 -10.71 14.91
C VAL A 70 -22.52 -10.88 15.17
N VAL A 71 -23.04 -12.11 15.09
CA VAL A 71 -24.44 -12.41 15.38
C VAL A 71 -24.77 -12.06 16.83
N MET A 72 -23.94 -12.48 17.79
CA MET A 72 -24.14 -12.17 19.21
C MET A 72 -24.18 -10.65 19.48
N GLU A 73 -23.18 -9.90 18.98
CA GLU A 73 -23.12 -8.44 19.17
C GLU A 73 -24.30 -7.73 18.50
N THR A 74 -24.74 -8.20 17.33
CA THR A 74 -25.94 -7.67 16.65
C THR A 74 -27.20 -7.91 17.49
N MET A 75 -27.35 -9.11 18.06
CA MET A 75 -28.48 -9.45 18.93
C MET A 75 -28.51 -8.58 20.20
N LYS A 76 -27.35 -8.24 20.79
CA LYS A 76 -27.28 -7.33 21.95
C LYS A 76 -27.78 -5.92 21.65
N ILE A 77 -27.66 -5.46 20.39
CA ILE A 77 -28.12 -4.14 19.95
C ILE A 77 -29.62 -4.15 19.64
N VAL A 78 -30.10 -5.21 18.98
CA VAL A 78 -31.50 -5.32 18.55
C VAL A 78 -32.43 -5.61 19.73
N TYR A 79 -32.00 -6.44 20.68
CA TYR A 79 -32.83 -6.83 21.83
C TYR A 79 -32.51 -5.94 23.03
N PRO A 80 -33.51 -5.23 23.60
CA PRO A 80 -33.30 -4.37 24.75
C PRO A 80 -32.87 -5.21 25.97
N LYS A 81 -31.68 -4.92 26.51
CA LYS A 81 -31.22 -5.46 27.79
C LYS A 81 -31.65 -4.55 28.93
N GLU A 82 -31.94 -5.12 30.09
CA GLU A 82 -32.19 -4.38 31.34
C GLU A 82 -30.95 -3.60 31.83
N ARG A 83 -29.75 -3.97 31.39
CA ARG A 83 -28.50 -3.27 31.69
C ARG A 83 -27.78 -2.87 30.40
N LEU A 84 -27.58 -1.56 30.25
CA LEU A 84 -26.77 -0.99 29.18
C LEU A 84 -25.30 -1.36 29.43
N ASP A 85 -24.62 -1.90 28.41
CA ASP A 85 -23.19 -2.12 28.46
C ASP A 85 -22.50 -0.74 28.51
N THR A 86 -21.92 -0.38 29.67
CA THR A 86 -21.14 0.85 29.83
C THR A 86 -19.79 0.71 29.13
N TYR A 87 -19.64 1.35 27.98
CA TYR A 87 -18.36 1.48 27.31
C TYR A 87 -17.58 2.64 27.91
N GLU A 88 -16.46 2.36 28.60
CA GLU A 88 -15.55 3.40 29.06
C GLU A 88 -14.89 4.11 27.87
N ILE A 89 -15.28 5.36 27.64
CA ILE A 89 -14.60 6.22 26.67
C ILE A 89 -13.26 6.67 27.28
N LYS A 90 -12.19 5.94 26.95
CA LYS A 90 -10.83 6.36 27.31
C LYS A 90 -10.46 7.61 26.51
N VAL A 91 -10.48 8.77 27.17
CA VAL A 91 -10.01 10.03 26.57
C VAL A 91 -8.52 9.90 26.25
N PRO A 92 -8.07 10.16 25.01
CA PRO A 92 -6.67 10.04 24.65
C PRO A 92 -5.82 11.04 25.44
N ARG A 93 -4.96 10.54 26.34
CA ARG A 93 -4.04 11.37 27.12
C ARG A 93 -3.09 12.12 26.17
N LYS A 94 -2.94 13.44 26.37
CA LYS A 94 -1.94 14.24 25.64
C LYS A 94 -0.55 13.68 25.95
N LYS A 95 0.13 13.15 24.93
CA LYS A 95 1.50 12.65 25.06
C LYS A 95 2.43 13.82 25.39
N GLY A 96 3.27 13.66 26.41
CA GLY A 96 4.30 14.62 26.79
C GLY A 96 5.34 14.82 25.67
N VAL A 97 6.09 15.92 25.74
CA VAL A 97 7.10 16.27 24.72
C VAL A 97 8.13 15.15 24.52
N ILE A 98 8.63 14.57 25.61
CA ILE A 98 9.61 13.47 25.59
C ILE A 98 9.07 12.26 24.81
N THR A 99 7.84 11.83 25.11
CA THR A 99 7.21 10.69 24.42
C THR A 99 7.04 10.96 22.93
N LYS A 100 6.66 12.19 22.54
CA LYS A 100 6.55 12.57 21.13
C LYS A 100 7.91 12.52 20.43
N THR A 101 8.97 13.03 21.08
CA THR A 101 10.33 13.00 20.54
C THR A 101 10.83 11.57 20.31
N ILE A 102 10.65 10.67 21.29
CA ILE A 102 11.05 9.27 21.17
C ILE A 102 10.30 8.59 20.01
N ILE A 103 8.98 8.78 19.93
CA ILE A 103 8.18 8.22 18.83
C ILE A 103 8.64 8.78 17.47
N GLY A 104 8.91 10.09 17.40
CA GLY A 104 9.42 10.73 16.19
C GLY A 104 10.76 10.17 15.75
N PHE A 105 11.67 9.92 16.70
CA PHE A 105 12.98 9.32 16.42
C PHE A 105 12.85 7.88 15.91
N ILE A 106 12.01 7.05 16.55
CA ILE A 106 11.72 5.68 16.09
C ILE A 106 11.15 5.71 14.68
N TYR A 107 10.21 6.61 14.39
CA TYR A 107 9.61 6.75 13.07
C TYR A 107 10.64 7.18 12.01
N LEU A 108 11.53 8.11 12.34
CA LEU A 108 12.59 8.57 11.44
C LEU A 108 13.63 7.47 11.15
N LEU A 109 13.99 6.68 12.16
CA LEU A 109 14.84 5.51 11.98
C LEU A 109 14.16 4.47 11.09
N ALA A 110 12.90 4.13 11.37
CA ALA A 110 12.12 3.19 10.57
C ALA A 110 12.01 3.67 9.11
N ALA A 111 11.76 4.95 8.89
CA ALA A 111 11.70 5.54 7.55
C ALA A 111 13.04 5.40 6.82
N THR A 112 14.14 5.79 7.45
CA THR A 112 15.48 5.70 6.87
C THR A 112 15.84 4.26 6.52
N ILE A 113 15.57 3.32 7.43
CA ILE A 113 15.84 1.89 7.20
C ILE A 113 14.98 1.35 6.06
N SER A 114 13.67 1.61 6.06
CA SER A 114 12.76 1.12 5.02
C SER A 114 13.11 1.65 3.63
N PHE A 115 13.27 2.97 3.49
CA PHE A 115 13.63 3.57 2.20
C PHE A 115 15.04 3.20 1.76
N GLY A 116 15.99 3.13 2.70
CA GLY A 116 17.35 2.67 2.44
C GLY A 116 17.39 1.22 1.95
N PHE A 117 16.59 0.34 2.54
CA PHE A 117 16.47 -1.06 2.12
C PHE A 117 15.87 -1.19 0.71
N ILE A 118 14.79 -0.44 0.42
CA ILE A 118 14.19 -0.42 -0.92
C ILE A 118 15.20 0.10 -1.96
N TYR A 119 15.90 1.20 -1.65
CA TYR A 119 16.95 1.74 -2.51
C TYR A 119 18.07 0.72 -2.75
N PHE A 120 18.52 0.03 -1.70
CA PHE A 120 19.56 -1.00 -1.79
C PHE A 120 19.17 -2.14 -2.74
N ILE A 121 17.92 -2.62 -2.68
CA ILE A 121 17.41 -3.65 -3.61
C ILE A 121 17.55 -3.20 -5.07
N PHE A 122 17.14 -1.97 -5.39
CA PHE A 122 17.23 -1.46 -6.76
C PHE A 122 18.68 -1.22 -7.21
N ARG A 123 19.58 -0.87 -6.29
CA ARG A 123 21.01 -0.75 -6.58
C ARG A 123 21.66 -2.09 -6.91
N LEU A 124 21.26 -3.18 -6.25
CA LEU A 124 21.71 -4.52 -6.59
C LEU A 124 21.30 -4.91 -8.02
N ALA A 125 20.10 -4.53 -8.44
CA ALA A 125 19.59 -4.77 -9.79
C ALA A 125 20.10 -3.77 -10.85
N LYS A 126 21.03 -2.87 -10.48
CA LYS A 126 21.72 -1.92 -11.36
C LYS A 126 20.78 -0.97 -12.13
N PHE A 127 19.69 -0.54 -11.51
CA PHE A 127 18.79 0.44 -12.11
C PHE A 127 19.45 1.83 -12.28
N PRO A 128 19.10 2.58 -13.34
CA PRO A 128 19.46 3.99 -13.45
C PRO A 128 18.76 4.79 -12.35
N ILE A 129 19.40 5.88 -11.87
CA ILE A 129 18.90 6.67 -10.72
C ILE A 129 17.46 7.16 -10.97
N THR A 130 17.11 7.53 -12.20
CA THR A 130 15.75 7.99 -12.55
C THR A 130 14.70 6.92 -12.30
N SER A 131 14.93 5.68 -12.76
CA SER A 131 14.02 4.56 -12.50
C SER A 131 13.98 4.19 -11.02
N VAL A 132 15.10 4.29 -10.29
CA VAL A 132 15.10 4.04 -8.84
C VAL A 132 14.12 4.96 -8.12
N ILE A 133 14.09 6.25 -8.47
CA ILE A 133 13.16 7.22 -7.87
C ILE A 133 11.71 6.85 -8.20
N ILE A 134 11.40 6.57 -9.47
CA ILE A 134 10.05 6.18 -9.91
C ILE A 134 9.60 4.91 -9.18
N ASN A 135 10.48 3.92 -9.08
CA ASN A 135 10.16 2.62 -8.46
C ASN A 135 9.98 2.70 -6.95
N ILE A 136 10.72 3.57 -6.25
CA ILE A 136 10.45 3.85 -4.83
C ILE A 136 9.03 4.43 -4.65
N LEU A 137 8.59 5.31 -5.55
CA LEU A 137 7.23 5.86 -5.51
C LEU A 137 6.18 4.78 -5.76
N PHE A 138 6.40 3.89 -6.74
CA PHE A 138 5.51 2.75 -7.00
C PHE A 138 5.44 1.79 -5.82
N VAL A 139 6.58 1.42 -5.23
CA VAL A 139 6.62 0.60 -4.01
C VAL A 139 5.80 1.27 -2.90
N ALA A 140 5.96 2.58 -2.69
CA ALA A 140 5.18 3.31 -1.71
C ALA A 140 3.66 3.23 -1.97
N LEU A 141 3.24 3.41 -3.23
CA LEU A 141 1.84 3.26 -3.64
C LEU A 141 1.31 1.85 -3.40
N ILE A 142 2.10 0.82 -3.72
CA ILE A 142 1.71 -0.59 -3.57
C ILE A 142 1.58 -0.97 -2.10
N ILE A 143 2.52 -0.59 -1.24
CA ILE A 143 2.39 -0.85 0.21
C ILE A 143 1.16 -0.13 0.76
N SER A 144 0.92 1.12 0.36
CA SER A 144 -0.29 1.87 0.73
C SER A 144 -1.58 1.15 0.29
N ALA A 145 -1.64 0.70 -0.96
CA ALA A 145 -2.79 0.00 -1.52
C ALA A 145 -2.99 -1.36 -0.83
N GLY A 146 -1.93 -2.14 -0.65
CA GLY A 146 -1.95 -3.43 0.05
C GLY A 146 -2.51 -3.30 1.47
N LEU A 147 -2.05 -2.32 2.24
CA LEU A 147 -2.59 -2.05 3.58
C LEU A 147 -4.05 -1.59 3.56
N ALA A 148 -4.46 -0.84 2.54
CA ALA A 148 -5.86 -0.44 2.38
C ALA A 148 -6.77 -1.66 2.07
N VAL A 149 -6.31 -2.58 1.22
CA VAL A 149 -7.02 -3.84 0.94
C VAL A 149 -7.07 -4.72 2.18
N LYS A 150 -5.96 -4.83 2.92
CA LYS A 150 -5.90 -5.55 4.20
C LYS A 150 -6.92 -5.01 5.19
N LYS A 151 -6.92 -3.69 5.41
CA LYS A 151 -7.86 -3.03 6.32
C LYS A 151 -9.31 -3.33 5.96
N ARG A 152 -9.67 -3.23 4.67
CA ARG A 152 -11.03 -3.57 4.19
C ARG A 152 -11.39 -5.03 4.41
N GLY A 153 -10.43 -5.96 4.22
CA GLY A 153 -10.66 -7.38 4.49
C GLY A 153 -10.88 -7.68 5.97
N GLU A 154 -10.29 -6.87 6.85
CA GLU A 154 -10.36 -7.02 8.30
C GLU A 154 -11.48 -6.20 8.96
N GLU A 155 -12.19 -5.35 8.21
CA GLU A 155 -13.29 -4.51 8.73
C GLU A 155 -14.42 -5.30 9.39
N LEU A 156 -14.68 -6.53 8.92
CA LEU A 156 -15.69 -7.42 9.51
C LEU A 156 -15.13 -8.33 10.62
N THR A 157 -13.84 -8.22 10.95
CA THR A 157 -13.23 -9.02 12.01
C THR A 157 -13.39 -8.31 13.36
N ILE A 158 -14.31 -8.80 14.18
CA ILE A 158 -14.55 -8.35 15.56
C ILE A 158 -13.59 -9.06 16.53
N GLU A 159 -13.17 -10.28 16.20
CA GLU A 159 -12.23 -11.05 16.99
C GLU A 159 -10.88 -10.31 17.16
N GLU A 160 -10.43 -10.12 18.41
CA GLU A 160 -9.09 -9.58 18.68
C GLU A 160 -8.02 -10.56 18.19
N LYS A 161 -7.39 -10.23 17.06
CA LYS A 161 -6.22 -10.97 16.58
C LYS A 161 -5.05 -10.69 17.54
N LYS A 162 -4.46 -11.74 18.11
CA LYS A 162 -3.18 -11.62 18.83
C LYS A 162 -2.10 -11.20 17.83
N GLY A 163 -1.72 -9.92 17.84
CA GLY A 163 -0.63 -9.42 17.02
C GLY A 163 0.68 -10.12 17.38
N GLY A 164 1.33 -10.78 16.41
CA GLY A 164 2.65 -11.39 16.58
C GLY A 164 3.78 -10.36 16.44
N ILE A 165 4.96 -10.66 17.00
CA ILE A 165 6.17 -9.82 16.91
C ILE A 165 6.53 -9.49 15.45
N ALA A 166 6.40 -10.48 14.55
CA ALA A 166 6.65 -10.27 13.12
C ALA A 166 5.70 -9.25 12.48
N GLY A 167 4.41 -9.26 12.87
CA GLY A 167 3.43 -8.28 12.40
C GLY A 167 3.75 -6.87 12.89
N PHE A 168 4.15 -6.74 14.16
CA PHE A 168 4.58 -5.46 14.73
C PHE A 168 5.81 -4.88 14.01
N ILE A 169 6.83 -5.71 13.74
CA ILE A 169 8.03 -5.30 12.99
C ILE A 169 7.64 -4.85 11.58
N PHE A 170 6.81 -5.64 10.90
CA PHE A 170 6.32 -5.30 9.56
C PHE A 170 5.54 -3.97 9.54
N ASP A 171 4.69 -3.73 10.54
CA ASP A 171 3.93 -2.49 10.66
C ASP A 171 4.86 -1.29 10.88
N ILE A 172 5.89 -1.41 11.74
CA ILE A 172 6.87 -0.33 11.96
C ILE A 172 7.54 0.10 10.65
N PHE A 173 8.01 -0.85 9.85
CA PHE A 173 8.76 -0.54 8.62
C PHE A 173 7.85 -0.19 7.44
N SER A 174 6.65 -0.76 7.36
CA SER A 174 5.69 -0.45 6.29
C SER A 174 5.01 0.89 6.48
N LEU A 175 4.80 1.35 7.73
CA LEU A 175 4.08 2.59 8.03
C LEU A 175 4.65 3.85 7.36
N PRO A 176 5.97 4.14 7.42
CA PRO A 176 6.54 5.31 6.76
C PRO A 176 6.39 5.29 5.23
N VAL A 177 6.60 4.11 4.64
CA VAL A 177 6.51 3.91 3.19
C VAL A 177 5.05 4.03 2.72
N ALA A 178 4.13 3.38 3.43
CA ALA A 178 2.69 3.50 3.20
C ALA A 178 2.16 4.91 3.43
N GLY A 179 2.71 5.64 4.41
CA GLY A 179 2.38 7.04 4.65
C GLY A 179 2.70 7.91 3.43
N THR A 180 3.87 7.69 2.84
CA THR A 180 4.31 8.37 1.62
C THR A 180 3.43 8.00 0.42
N GLY A 181 3.12 6.72 0.24
CA GLY A 181 2.20 6.26 -0.81
C GLY A 181 0.78 6.84 -0.66
N ARG A 182 0.26 6.89 0.56
CA ARG A 182 -1.04 7.53 0.85
C ARG A 182 -1.01 9.01 0.54
N TRP A 183 0.05 9.71 0.93
CA TRP A 183 0.23 11.13 0.62
C TRP A 183 0.25 11.37 -0.89
N LEU A 184 0.99 10.55 -1.64
CA LEU A 184 1.07 10.63 -3.10
C LEU A 184 -0.29 10.37 -3.75
N SER A 185 -0.98 9.29 -3.36
CA SER A 185 -2.32 8.95 -3.87
C SER A 185 -3.33 10.08 -3.60
N ASN A 186 -3.29 10.67 -2.40
CA ASN A 186 -4.18 11.78 -2.05
C ASN A 186 -3.86 13.06 -2.82
N LYS A 187 -2.57 13.32 -3.11
CA LYS A 187 -2.17 14.44 -3.98
C LYS A 187 -2.65 14.22 -5.41
N TRP A 188 -2.51 13.01 -5.93
CA TRP A 188 -2.95 12.67 -7.29
C TRP A 188 -4.46 12.88 -7.49
N LYS A 189 -5.28 12.48 -6.51
CA LYS A 189 -6.74 12.73 -6.52
C LYS A 189 -7.13 14.20 -6.57
N ARG A 190 -6.27 15.12 -6.10
CA ARG A 190 -6.54 16.57 -6.15
C ARG A 190 -6.32 17.14 -7.56
N TYR A 191 -5.53 16.48 -8.41
CA TYR A 191 -5.32 16.88 -9.80
C TYR A 191 -6.44 16.34 -10.70
N ASN A 192 -7.68 16.72 -10.38
CA ASN A 192 -8.89 16.31 -11.11
C ASN A 192 -8.79 16.57 -12.62
N ALA A 193 -7.97 17.54 -13.04
CA ALA A 193 -7.69 17.81 -14.46
C ALA A 193 -6.98 16.66 -15.19
N ILE A 194 -6.03 15.98 -14.56
CA ILE A 194 -5.33 14.82 -15.16
C ILE A 194 -6.28 13.63 -15.20
N ALA A 195 -7.04 13.40 -14.12
CA ALA A 195 -8.07 12.36 -14.08
C ALA A 195 -9.17 12.60 -15.12
N ALA A 196 -9.64 13.85 -15.26
CA ALA A 196 -10.60 14.26 -16.29
C ALA A 196 -10.02 14.11 -17.70
N PHE A 197 -8.74 14.43 -17.91
CA PHE A 197 -8.06 14.22 -19.19
C PHE A 197 -7.97 12.75 -19.55
N PHE A 198 -7.56 11.88 -18.62
CA PHE A 198 -7.53 10.43 -18.88
C PHE A 198 -8.93 9.83 -19.03
N ASN A 199 -9.94 10.30 -18.30
CA ASN A 199 -11.34 9.91 -18.55
C ASN A 199 -11.83 10.34 -19.92
N ALA A 200 -11.47 11.55 -20.37
CA ALA A 200 -11.84 12.02 -21.70
C ALA A 200 -11.08 11.28 -22.82
N LEU A 201 -9.83 10.86 -22.57
CA LEU A 201 -9.00 10.18 -23.57
C LEU A 201 -9.23 8.66 -23.63
N ILE A 202 -9.58 8.04 -22.51
CA ILE A 202 -9.79 6.59 -22.38
C ILE A 202 -11.29 6.29 -22.30
N ASP A 203 -11.97 6.68 -21.22
CA ASP A 203 -13.36 6.27 -20.98
C ASP A 203 -14.35 6.78 -22.04
N MET A 204 -14.27 8.04 -22.46
CA MET A 204 -15.17 8.59 -23.49
C MET A 204 -15.13 7.85 -24.83
N PRO A 205 -13.95 7.60 -25.47
CA PRO A 205 -13.92 6.87 -26.73
C PRO A 205 -14.36 5.41 -26.59
N PHE A 206 -14.05 4.73 -25.49
CA PHE A 206 -14.54 3.37 -25.28
C PHE A 206 -16.06 3.30 -25.07
N THR A 207 -16.68 4.39 -24.60
CA THR A 207 -18.15 4.51 -24.50
C THR A 207 -18.83 4.60 -25.89
N ILE A 208 -18.09 4.91 -26.96
CA ILE A 208 -18.62 4.92 -28.33
C ILE A 208 -18.66 3.49 -28.92
N PHE A 209 -17.88 2.56 -28.37
CA PHE A 209 -17.76 1.17 -28.84
C PHE A 209 -18.66 0.17 -28.09
N VAL A 210 -19.46 0.64 -27.12
CA VAL A 210 -20.50 -0.13 -26.39
C VAL A 210 -21.86 0.48 -26.68
#